data_AF-A0A553CJM2-F1
#
_entry.id   AF-A0A553CJM2-F1
#
_cell.length_a   1.000
_cell.length_b   1.000
_cell.length_c   1.000
_cell.angle_alpha   90.00
_cell.angle_beta   90.00
_cell.angle_gamma   90.00
#
_symmetry.space_group_name_H-M   'P 1'
#
loop_
_entity.id
_entity.type
_entity.pdbx_description
1 polymer ?
#
loop_
_entity_poly.entity_id
_entity_poly.type
_entity_poly.pdbx_seq_one_letter_code
_entity_poly.pdbx_strand_id
1 'polypeptide(L)'
;MKAISLLKGLGLLFLTTIMASCSEENTNIAAEKNLIGTWSWVSTSGGFAFHINDTPATTGKNIDLKFTGDGKYLYYTNGILSSEGTYQFSTQKSIVDGTYKKSIDCPFLVITL
;
A
#
# COMPACT_ATOMS: atom_id res chain seq x y z
N MET A 1 60.56 -26.30 2.50
CA MET A 1 59.23 -26.30 3.16
C MET A 1 59.01 -24.99 3.91
N LYS A 2 58.55 -23.91 3.26
CA LYS A 2 58.03 -22.71 3.95
C LYS A 2 56.88 -22.03 3.19
N ALA A 3 56.81 -22.19 1.86
CA ALA A 3 55.77 -21.58 1.02
C ALA A 3 54.34 -22.14 1.24
N ILE A 4 54.19 -23.37 1.72
CA ILE A 4 52.87 -24.01 1.90
C ILE A 4 52.12 -23.45 3.13
N SER A 5 52.82 -22.82 4.08
CA SER A 5 52.19 -22.22 5.27
C SER A 5 51.49 -20.89 4.99
N LEU A 6 51.87 -20.18 3.93
CA LEU A 6 51.29 -18.88 3.56
C LEU A 6 50.02 -19.00 2.71
N LEU A 7 49.79 -20.17 2.08
CA LEU A 7 48.60 -20.42 1.25
C LEU A 7 47.36 -20.78 2.11
N LYS A 8 47.56 -21.33 3.31
CA LYS A 8 46.48 -21.65 4.27
C LYS A 8 45.89 -20.42 4.96
N GLY A 9 46.70 -19.35 5.10
CA GLY A 9 46.26 -18.09 5.71
C GLY A 9 45.53 -17.16 4.74
N LEU A 10 45.82 -17.25 3.44
CA LEU A 10 45.26 -16.34 2.44
C LEU A 10 43.88 -16.76 1.93
N GLY A 11 43.56 -18.06 1.99
CA GLY A 11 42.22 -18.57 1.64
C GLY A 11 41.13 -18.24 2.65
N LEU A 12 41.50 -17.91 3.90
CA LEU A 12 40.55 -17.61 4.97
C LEU A 12 40.07 -16.14 4.97
N LEU A 13 40.76 -15.25 4.26
CA LEU A 13 40.45 -13.81 4.25
C LEU A 13 39.38 -13.40 3.22
N PHE A 14 39.07 -14.26 2.25
CA PHE A 14 38.10 -13.96 1.18
C PHE A 14 36.65 -14.38 1.47
N LEU A 15 36.39 -15.05 2.60
CA LEU A 15 35.07 -15.64 2.89
C LEU A 15 34.13 -14.72 3.68
N THR A 16 34.58 -13.54 4.12
CA THR A 16 33.81 -12.67 5.03
C THR A 16 33.12 -11.48 4.37
N THR A 17 33.27 -11.27 3.06
CA THR A 17 32.74 -10.06 2.39
C THR A 17 31.35 -10.22 1.75
N ILE A 18 30.67 -11.37 1.90
CA ILE A 18 29.42 -11.65 1.15
C ILE A 18 28.13 -11.29 1.90
N MET A 19 28.19 -10.73 3.13
CA MET A 19 26.97 -10.50 3.94
C MET A 19 26.53 -9.04 4.11
N ALA A 20 27.11 -8.08 3.37
CA ALA A 20 26.73 -6.66 3.49
C ALA A 20 25.71 -6.18 2.44
N SER A 21 24.88 -7.07 1.88
CA SER A 21 23.72 -6.62 1.08
C SER A 21 22.53 -6.39 2.00
N CYS A 22 22.60 -5.33 2.81
CA CYS A 22 21.44 -4.77 3.46
C CYS A 22 20.66 -3.99 2.40
N SER A 23 19.61 -4.57 1.82
CA SER A 23 18.69 -3.82 1.00
C SER A 23 17.93 -2.85 1.90
N GLU A 24 18.11 -1.55 1.71
CA GLU A 24 17.29 -0.56 2.39
C GLU A 24 15.86 -0.61 1.85
N GLU A 25 14.95 -1.19 2.63
CA GLU A 25 13.50 -1.08 2.41
C GLU A 25 12.97 0.26 2.95
N ASN A 26 13.60 1.38 2.59
CA ASN A 26 13.25 2.69 3.15
C ASN A 26 12.29 3.51 2.27
N THR A 27 11.78 2.95 1.17
CA THR A 27 10.82 3.64 0.29
C THR A 27 9.36 3.43 0.69
N ASN A 28 9.06 2.48 1.59
CA ASN A 28 7.68 2.13 1.95
C ASN A 28 7.05 3.06 3.00
N ILE A 29 7.81 3.53 3.99
CA ILE A 29 7.26 4.26 5.16
C ILE A 29 6.64 5.62 4.79
N ALA A 30 7.19 6.31 3.78
CA ALA A 30 6.69 7.64 3.38
C ALA A 30 5.34 7.57 2.64
N ALA A 31 5.12 6.54 1.81
CA ALA A 31 3.85 6.34 1.12
C ALA A 31 2.72 5.97 2.09
N GLU A 32 3.04 5.21 3.14
CA GLU A 32 2.07 4.77 4.15
C GLU A 32 1.57 5.92 5.01
N LYS A 33 2.47 6.84 5.40
CA LYS A 33 2.10 8.03 6.16
C LYS A 33 1.16 8.97 5.40
N ASN A 34 1.22 9.00 4.06
CA ASN A 34 0.34 9.83 3.25
C ASN A 34 -1.08 9.27 3.11
N LEU A 35 -1.30 7.96 3.37
CA LEU A 35 -2.63 7.36 3.32
C LEU A 35 -3.43 7.60 4.62
N ILE A 36 -2.73 7.60 5.76
CA ILE A 36 -3.36 7.72 7.09
C ILE A 36 -4.08 9.07 7.20
N GLY A 37 -5.36 9.02 7.57
CA GLY A 37 -6.21 10.20 7.64
C GLY A 37 -7.64 9.89 7.23
N THR A 38 -8.44 10.94 7.10
CA THR A 38 -9.83 10.86 6.64
C THR A 38 -9.92 11.41 5.23
N TRP A 39 -10.51 10.63 4.34
CA TRP A 39 -10.76 10.95 2.94
C TRP A 39 -12.25 11.14 2.73
N SER A 40 -12.67 12.38 2.50
CA SER A 40 -14.05 12.70 2.17
C SER A 40 -14.30 12.50 0.69
N TRP A 41 -15.35 11.75 0.36
CA TRP A 41 -15.76 11.51 -1.01
C TRP A 41 -16.26 12.80 -1.66
N VAL A 42 -15.74 13.09 -2.86
CA VAL A 42 -16.09 14.29 -3.64
C VAL A 42 -17.08 13.96 -4.75
N SER A 43 -16.85 12.85 -5.47
CA SER A 43 -17.68 12.44 -6.60
C SER A 43 -17.40 11.01 -7.04
N THR A 44 -18.36 10.39 -7.70
CA THR A 44 -18.19 9.19 -8.52
C THR A 44 -18.60 9.51 -9.94
N SER A 45 -17.72 9.21 -10.89
CA SER A 45 -18.02 9.35 -12.32
C SER A 45 -17.72 8.03 -13.04
N GLY A 46 -18.65 7.56 -13.87
CA GLY A 46 -18.47 6.31 -14.61
C GLY A 46 -19.79 5.65 -15.00
N GLY A 47 -19.83 4.32 -14.90
CA GLY A 47 -20.95 3.50 -15.39
C GLY A 47 -20.96 3.32 -16.91
N PHE A 48 -21.80 2.41 -17.40
CA PHE A 48 -21.98 2.22 -18.83
C PHE A 48 -22.50 3.52 -19.46
N ALA A 49 -21.92 3.97 -20.57
CA ALA A 49 -22.29 5.22 -21.21
C ALA A 49 -22.25 6.47 -20.30
N PHE A 50 -21.37 6.49 -19.28
CA PHE A 50 -21.15 7.65 -18.40
C PHE A 50 -22.38 8.09 -17.58
N HIS A 51 -23.29 7.17 -17.27
CA HIS A 51 -24.54 7.52 -16.58
C HIS A 51 -24.38 7.78 -15.07
N ILE A 52 -23.25 7.41 -14.45
CA ILE A 52 -23.01 7.66 -13.02
C ILE A 52 -22.21 8.95 -12.90
N ASN A 53 -22.80 9.95 -12.22
CA ASN A 53 -22.18 11.24 -11.93
C ASN A 53 -22.66 11.69 -10.53
N ASP A 54 -22.35 10.88 -9.54
CA ASP A 54 -22.81 11.06 -8.17
C ASP A 54 -21.87 12.01 -7.42
N THR A 55 -22.46 12.87 -6.61
CA THR A 55 -21.78 13.80 -5.72
C THR A 55 -22.54 13.85 -4.41
N PRO A 56 -21.97 14.44 -3.35
CA PRO A 56 -22.73 14.70 -2.13
C PRO A 56 -24.02 15.49 -2.40
N ALA A 57 -23.98 16.44 -3.35
CA ALA A 57 -25.15 17.26 -3.70
C ALA A 57 -26.25 16.47 -4.43
N THR A 58 -25.89 15.53 -5.32
CA THR A 58 -26.89 14.76 -6.09
C THR A 58 -27.45 13.58 -5.32
N THR A 59 -26.69 13.02 -4.37
CA THR A 59 -27.10 11.85 -3.58
C THR A 59 -27.63 12.19 -2.19
N GLY A 60 -27.29 13.38 -1.66
CA GLY A 60 -27.53 13.74 -0.27
C GLY A 60 -26.68 12.94 0.74
N LYS A 61 -25.67 12.20 0.27
CA LYS A 61 -24.78 11.39 1.11
C LYS A 61 -23.45 12.12 1.34
N ASN A 62 -23.01 12.20 2.59
CA ASN A 62 -21.65 12.53 2.97
C ASN A 62 -20.91 11.22 3.29
N ILE A 63 -19.86 10.89 2.53
CA ILE A 63 -19.12 9.63 2.71
C ILE A 63 -17.68 9.96 3.12
N ASP A 64 -17.23 9.35 4.22
CA ASP A 64 -15.86 9.47 4.71
C ASP A 64 -15.20 8.10 4.84
N LEU A 65 -13.99 7.95 4.30
CA LEU A 65 -13.15 6.77 4.48
C LEU A 65 -11.91 7.14 5.30
N LYS A 66 -11.77 6.56 6.49
CA LYS A 66 -10.64 6.80 7.38
C LYS A 66 -9.69 5.62 7.36
N PHE A 67 -8.40 5.87 7.15
CA PHE A 67 -7.31 4.91 7.36
C PHE A 67 -6.55 5.25 8.63
N THR A 68 -6.21 4.22 9.40
CA THR A 68 -5.54 4.34 10.71
C THR A 68 -4.15 3.71 10.66
N GLY A 69 -3.22 4.22 11.49
CA GLY A 69 -1.85 3.71 11.51
C GLY A 69 -1.71 2.26 11.96
N ASP A 70 -2.74 1.69 12.62
CA ASP A 70 -2.79 0.28 13.02
C ASP A 70 -3.44 -0.63 11.96
N GLY A 71 -3.56 -0.17 10.71
CA GLY A 71 -3.98 -1.02 9.59
C GLY A 71 -5.49 -1.24 9.50
N LYS A 72 -6.31 -0.36 10.08
CA LYS A 72 -7.77 -0.42 9.97
C LYS A 72 -8.33 0.68 9.09
N TYR A 73 -9.42 0.36 8.39
CA TYR A 73 -10.26 1.34 7.74
C TYR A 73 -11.60 1.48 8.46
N LEU A 74 -12.17 2.68 8.42
CA LEU A 74 -13.53 2.97 8.88
C LEU A 74 -14.27 3.74 7.79
N TYR A 75 -15.44 3.29 7.41
CA TYR A 75 -16.25 3.84 6.32
C TYR A 75 -17.58 4.37 6.87
N TYR A 76 -17.78 5.68 6.74
CA TYR A 76 -18.94 6.39 7.27
C TYR A 76 -19.84 6.85 6.14
N THR A 77 -21.15 6.73 6.35
CA THR A 77 -22.18 7.35 5.51
C THR A 77 -23.04 8.25 6.38
N ASN A 78 -23.10 9.53 6.06
CA ASN A 78 -23.79 10.57 6.83
C ASN A 78 -23.35 10.61 8.31
N GLY A 79 -22.05 10.42 8.55
CA GLY A 79 -21.46 10.39 9.89
C GLY A 79 -21.71 9.09 10.68
N ILE A 80 -22.46 8.13 10.13
CA ILE A 80 -22.72 6.84 10.76
C ILE A 80 -21.72 5.81 10.23
N LEU A 81 -21.07 5.07 11.13
CA LEU A 81 -20.18 3.97 10.75
C LEU A 81 -20.98 2.88 10.05
N SER A 82 -20.62 2.61 8.79
CA SER A 82 -21.37 1.72 7.89
C SER A 82 -20.56 0.51 7.45
N SER A 83 -19.23 0.57 7.50
CA SER A 83 -18.34 -0.58 7.37
C SER A 83 -17.01 -0.29 8.07
N GLU A 84 -16.34 -1.31 8.56
CA GLU A 84 -14.98 -1.24 9.06
C GLU A 84 -14.26 -2.56 8.80
N GLY A 85 -12.93 -2.52 8.87
CA GLY A 85 -12.13 -3.71 8.67
C GLY A 85 -10.64 -3.39 8.65
N THR A 86 -9.85 -4.33 8.19
CA THR A 86 -8.42 -4.17 8.01
C THR A 86 -8.08 -3.85 6.57
N TYR A 87 -6.97 -3.15 6.36
CA TYR A 87 -6.36 -2.99 5.06
C TYR A 87 -4.89 -3.37 5.12
N GLN A 88 -4.34 -3.73 3.98
CA GLN A 88 -2.93 -4.03 3.82
C GLN A 88 -2.42 -3.46 2.51
N PHE A 89 -1.11 -3.23 2.43
CA PHE A 89 -0.48 -2.90 1.16
C PHE A 89 -0.09 -4.18 0.43
N SER A 90 -0.39 -4.21 -0.86
CA SER A 90 0.02 -5.25 -1.79
C SER A 90 0.70 -4.62 -3.00
N THR A 91 1.36 -5.45 -3.80
CA THR A 91 1.86 -5.04 -5.11
C THR A 91 1.00 -5.73 -6.17
N GLN A 92 0.31 -4.94 -6.98
CA GLN A 92 -0.59 -5.46 -8.02
C GLN A 92 -0.25 -4.90 -9.39
N LYS A 93 -0.56 -5.67 -10.43
CA LYS A 93 -0.36 -5.25 -11.81
C LYS A 93 -1.44 -4.23 -12.19
N SER A 94 -1.03 -3.02 -12.54
CA SER A 94 -1.88 -1.93 -13.00
C SER A 94 -2.59 -2.29 -14.30
N ILE A 95 -3.89 -2.04 -14.37
CA ILE A 95 -4.67 -2.17 -15.63
C ILE A 95 -4.38 -1.05 -16.63
N VAL A 96 -3.80 0.06 -16.17
CA VAL A 96 -3.56 1.26 -16.99
C VAL A 96 -2.33 1.10 -17.87
N ASP A 97 -1.25 0.57 -17.31
CA ASP A 97 0.06 0.49 -17.97
C ASP A 97 0.75 -0.88 -17.83
N GLY A 98 0.11 -1.86 -17.17
CA GLY A 98 0.65 -3.21 -17.00
C GLY A 98 1.83 -3.32 -16.05
N THR A 99 2.24 -2.22 -15.39
CA THR A 99 3.35 -2.22 -14.43
C THR A 99 2.88 -2.62 -13.03
N TYR A 100 3.77 -3.19 -12.22
CA TYR A 100 3.46 -3.51 -10.83
C TYR A 100 3.55 -2.25 -9.96
N LYS A 101 2.47 -1.94 -9.25
CA LYS A 101 2.37 -0.76 -8.37
C LYS A 101 1.88 -1.16 -6.98
N LYS A 102 2.26 -0.38 -5.98
CA LYS A 102 1.71 -0.50 -4.62
C LYS A 102 0.21 -0.20 -4.68
N SER A 103 -0.58 -1.07 -4.09
CA SER A 103 -2.04 -1.02 -4.02
C SER A 103 -2.51 -1.21 -2.60
N ILE A 104 -3.66 -0.62 -2.27
CA ILE A 104 -4.35 -0.85 -1.01
C ILE A 104 -5.32 -2.00 -1.23
N ASP A 105 -5.22 -3.03 -0.41
CA ASP A 105 -6.11 -4.17 -0.40
C ASP A 105 -7.02 -4.07 0.83
N CYS A 106 -8.33 -3.98 0.59
CA CYS A 106 -9.38 -3.90 1.61
C CYS A 106 -10.36 -5.06 1.39
N PRO A 107 -10.09 -6.26 1.92
CA PRO A 107 -10.79 -7.49 1.52
C PRO A 107 -12.31 -7.47 1.74
N PHE A 108 -12.78 -6.65 2.68
CA PHE A 108 -14.19 -6.57 3.10
C PHE A 108 -14.83 -5.20 2.85
N LEU A 109 -14.13 -4.27 2.20
CA LEU A 109 -14.70 -2.96 1.88
C LEU A 109 -15.57 -3.07 0.63
N VAL A 110 -16.89 -3.05 0.82
CA VAL A 110 -17.85 -2.91 -0.27
C VAL A 110 -18.35 -1.47 -0.28
N ILE A 111 -17.98 -0.72 -1.32
CA ILE A 111 -18.48 0.64 -1.53
C ILE A 111 -19.79 0.51 -2.31
N THR A 112 -20.92 0.58 -1.59
CA THR A 112 -22.25 0.60 -2.21
C THR A 112 -22.66 2.06 -2.42
N LEU A 113 -22.69 2.51 -3.68
CA LEU A 113 -23.15 3.84 -4.07
C LEU A 113 -24.64 3.83 -4.39
#